data_AF-A0A947NKV2-F1
#
_entry.id   AF-A0A947NKV2-F1
#
_cell.length_a   1.000
_cell.length_b   1.000
_cell.length_c   1.000
_cell.angle_alpha   90.00
_cell.angle_beta   90.00
_cell.angle_gamma   90.00
#
_symmetry.space_group_name_H-M   'P 1'
#
loop_
_entity.id
_entity.type
_entity.pdbx_description
1 polymer ?
#
loop_
_entity_poly.entity_id
_entity_poly.type
_entity_poly.pdbx_seq_one_letter_code
_entity_poly.pdbx_strand_id
1 'polypeptide(L)' 'HRELPIKADYVGKNVPTSASELVEVRLKEADGKDEVVLCEKIP' A
#
# COMPACT_ATOMS: atom_id res chain seq x y z
N HIS A 1 18.92 -3.65 -0.57
CA HIS A 1 17.73 -3.44 0.26
C HIS A 1 18.22 -3.32 1.70
N ARG A 2 18.12 -2.15 2.34
CA ARG A 2 18.35 -2.04 3.79
C ARG A 2 16.99 -2.19 4.46
N GLU A 3 16.55 -3.43 4.54
CA GLU A 3 15.32 -3.79 5.23
C GLU A 3 15.58 -3.85 6.74
N LEU A 4 14.67 -3.23 7.50
CA LEU A 4 14.65 -3.34 8.95
C LEU A 4 13.89 -4.62 9.33
N PRO A 5 14.21 -5.28 10.46
CA PRO A 5 13.49 -6.45 10.94
C PRO A 5 12.16 -6.04 11.59
N ILE A 6 11.25 -5.46 10.81
CA ILE A 6 9.92 -5.02 11.25
C ILE A 6 8.87 -5.89 10.57
N LYS A 7 7.88 -6.36 11.35
CA LYS A 7 6.74 -7.12 10.85
C LYS A 7 5.46 -6.63 11.56
N ALA A 8 4.36 -6.54 10.82
CA ALA A 8 3.06 -6.23 11.40
C ALA A 8 2.50 -7.43 12.19
N ASP A 9 1.90 -7.17 13.35
CA ASP A 9 1.21 -8.20 14.15
C ASP A 9 -0.11 -8.64 13.51
N TYR A 10 -0.79 -7.70 12.83
CA TYR A 10 -2.07 -7.92 12.15
C TYR A 10 -2.00 -7.44 10.71
N VAL A 11 -2.49 -8.27 9.78
CA VAL A 11 -2.47 -7.98 8.35
C VAL A 11 -3.85 -8.25 7.76
N GLY A 12 -4.44 -7.24 7.12
CA GLY A 12 -5.69 -7.41 6.37
C GLY A 12 -5.47 -8.14 5.05
N LYS A 13 -4.46 -7.73 4.27
CA LYS A 13 -4.10 -8.34 2.98
C LYS A 13 -2.61 -8.16 2.69
N ASN A 14 -1.95 -9.24 2.28
CA ASN A 14 -0.61 -9.18 1.70
C ASN A 14 -0.73 -9.09 0.18
N VAL A 15 -0.09 -8.09 -0.42
CA VAL A 15 -0.05 -7.89 -1.87
C VAL A 15 1.42 -7.78 -2.27
N PRO A 16 1.95 -8.69 -3.10
CA PRO A 16 3.30 -8.55 -3.62
C PRO A 16 3.34 -7.35 -4.57
N THR A 17 4.38 -6.51 -4.45
CA THR A 17 4.57 -5.34 -5.31
C THR A 17 5.97 -5.25 -5.87
N SER A 18 6.10 -4.58 -7.00
CA SER A 18 7.36 -4.18 -7.61
C SER A 18 7.87 -2.87 -6.99
N ALA A 19 9.13 -2.52 -7.24
CA ALA A 19 9.68 -1.24 -6.80
C ALA A 19 9.09 -0.03 -7.58
N SER A 20 8.52 -0.26 -8.77
CA SER A 20 7.84 0.78 -9.57
C SER A 20 6.39 0.98 -9.16
N GLU A 21 5.81 0.09 -8.35
CA GLU A 21 4.42 0.20 -7.93
C GLU A 21 4.26 1.03 -6.63
N LEU A 22 3.06 1.59 -6.46
CA LEU A 22 2.60 2.35 -5.31
C LEU A 22 1.23 1.82 -4.86
N VAL A 23 1.08 1.57 -3.57
CA VAL A 23 -0.22 1.25 -2.96
C VAL A 23 -0.84 2.52 -2.41
N GLU A 24 -2.00 2.90 -2.93
CA GLU A 24 -2.81 4.03 -2.46
C GLU A 24 -4.01 3.49 -1.67
N VAL A 25 -4.16 3.94 -0.42
CA VAL A 25 -5.29 3.59 0.44
C VAL A 25 -6.18 4.81 0.53
N ARG A 26 -7.44 4.65 0.15
CA ARG A 26 -8.48 5.68 0.23
C ARG A 26 -9.47 5.29 1.31
N LEU A 27 -9.72 6.23 2.21
CA LEU A 27 -10.69 6.08 3.29
C LEU A 27 -11.82 7.06 3.07
N LYS A 28 -13.05 6.66 3.36
CA LYS A 28 -14.23 7.52 3.16
C LYS A 28 -14.12 8.87 3.86
N GLU A 29 -13.51 8.93 5.03
CA GLU A 29 -13.33 10.14 5.83
C GLU A 29 -12.38 11.16 5.18
N ALA A 30 -11.38 10.69 4.43
CA ALA A 30 -10.38 11.53 3.79
C ALA A 30 -10.68 11.76 2.30
N ASP A 31 -11.19 10.74 1.60
CA ASP A 31 -11.24 10.66 0.14
C ASP A 31 -12.66 10.48 -0.41
N GLY A 32 -13.67 10.33 0.46
CA GLY A 32 -15.08 10.16 0.07
C GLY A 32 -15.47 8.76 -0.39
N LYS A 33 -14.53 7.80 -0.39
CA LYS A 33 -14.78 6.38 -0.70
C LYS A 33 -13.73 5.46 -0.06
N ASP A 34 -14.12 4.21 0.17
CA ASP A 34 -13.23 3.16 0.70
C ASP A 34 -12.71 2.28 -0.42
N GLU A 35 -11.41 2.33 -0.70
CA GLU A 35 -10.76 1.44 -1.67
C GLU A 35 -9.24 1.36 -1.47
N VAL A 36 -8.62 0.31 -2.00
CA VAL A 36 -7.17 0.15 -2.06
C VAL A 36 -6.78 -0.05 -3.52
N VAL A 37 -5.92 0.83 -4.03
CA VAL A 37 -5.53 0.88 -5.45
C VAL A 37 -4.03 0.62 -5.60
N LEU A 38 -3.65 -0.18 -6.59
CA LEU A 38 -2.26 -0.37 -6.99
C LEU A 38 -1.99 0.44 -8.26
N CYS A 39 -1.03 1.36 -8.20
CA CYS A 39 -0.69 2.29 -9.27
C CYS A 39 0.80 2.15 -9.64
N GLU A 40 1.17 2.51 -10.87
CA GLU A 40 2.58 2.71 -11.22
C GLU A 40 3.06 4.09 -10.75
N LYS A 41 4.29 4.16 -10.25
CA LYS A 41 4.96 5.42 -9.93
C LYS A 41 5.16 6.20 -11.22
N ILE A 42 4.56 7.38 -11.29
CA ILE A 42 4.84 8.34 -12.35
C ILE A 42 6.28 8.86 -12.10
N PRO A 43 7.17 8.81 -13.10
CA PRO A 43 8.55 9.27 -12.96
C PRO A 43 8.65 10.78 -12.68
#